data_AF-A0A820HRV2-F1
#
_entry.id   AF-A0A820HRV2-F1
#
_cell.length_a   1.000
_cell.length_b   1.000
_cell.length_c   1.000
_cell.angle_alpha   90.00
_cell.angle_beta   90.00
_cell.angle_gamma   90.00
#
_symmetry.space_group_name_H-M   'P 1'
#
loop_
_entity.id
_entity.type
_entity.pdbx_description
1 polymer ?
#
loop_
_entity_poly.entity_id
_entity_poly.type
_entity_poly.pdbx_seq_one_letter_code
_entity_poly.pdbx_strand_id
1 'polypeptide(L)'
;WKFAYTAILNEHVRPRLATFKWEVIKENLNRYKEYHEIYFQQLNHNKNDKRAQELEKQIDLFNLIYIRRIAQIQYAKKKIEEKDLSWWDKLVNWWNSNENQDNTEFNFNDALSMEEKTKLYEAIGYKDDKSSQQLYYPEE
;
A
#
# COMPACT_ATOMS: atom_id res chain seq x y z
N TRP A 1 19.18 32.50 40.29
CA TRP A 1 17.77 32.06 40.28
C TRP A 1 16.98 32.52 39.05
N LYS A 2 16.86 33.82 38.73
CA LYS A 2 16.10 34.31 37.55
C LYS A 2 16.57 33.68 36.22
N PHE A 3 17.88 33.56 36.02
CA PHE A 3 18.46 32.90 34.85
C PHE A 3 18.04 31.43 34.75
N ALA A 4 18.26 30.65 35.81
CA ALA A 4 17.90 29.23 35.86
C ALA A 4 16.40 28.99 35.62
N TYR A 5 15.53 29.80 36.23
CA TYR A 5 14.09 29.75 35.98
C TYR A 5 13.76 30.02 34.51
N THR A 6 14.36 31.06 33.92
CA THR A 6 14.09 31.47 32.54
C THR A 6 14.61 30.45 31.53
N ALA A 7 15.77 29.84 31.80
CA ALA A 7 16.33 28.76 30.99
C ALA A 7 15.38 27.57 30.93
N ILE A 8 14.93 27.06 32.09
CA ILE A 8 13.97 25.95 32.16
C ILE A 8 12.66 26.29 31.41
N LEU A 9 12.17 27.51 31.58
CA LEU A 9 10.90 27.93 30.99
C LEU A 9 11.00 28.04 29.46
N ASN A 10 12.11 28.57 28.93
CA ASN A 10 12.34 28.71 27.49
C ASN A 10 12.67 27.39 26.81
N GLU A 11 13.33 26.45 27.50
CA GLU A 11 13.77 25.20 26.91
C GLU A 11 12.70 24.10 27.00
N HIS A 12 12.02 23.97 28.15
CA HIS A 12 11.11 22.85 28.38
C HIS A 12 9.63 23.21 28.32
N VAL A 13 9.25 24.41 28.75
CA VAL A 13 7.83 24.75 28.96
C VAL A 13 7.23 25.45 27.74
N ARG A 14 7.81 26.58 27.33
CA ARG A 14 7.31 27.40 26.21
C ARG A 14 7.27 26.65 24.87
N PRO A 15 8.30 25.89 24.47
CA PRO A 15 8.27 25.19 23.18
C PRO A 15 7.14 24.16 23.14
N ARG A 16 6.97 23.37 24.20
CA ARG A 16 5.89 22.37 24.28
C ARG A 16 4.52 23.04 24.17
N LEU A 17 4.27 24.09 24.95
CA LEU A 17 3.01 24.83 24.88
C LEU A 17 2.77 25.48 23.51
N ALA A 18 3.82 26.00 22.87
CA ALA A 18 3.72 26.59 21.54
C ALA A 18 3.38 25.56 20.46
N THR A 19 3.99 24.36 20.51
CA THR A 19 3.70 23.27 19.56
C THR A 19 2.25 22.79 19.64
N PHE A 20 1.64 22.82 20.83
CA PHE A 20 0.25 22.43 21.03
C PHE A 20 -0.78 23.53 20.73
N LYS A 21 -0.35 24.71 20.27
CA LYS A 21 -1.30 25.71 19.77
C LYS A 21 -1.96 25.19 18.50
N TRP A 22 -3.28 25.32 18.43
CA TRP A 22 -4.07 24.83 17.29
C TRP A 22 -3.58 25.36 15.94
N GLU A 23 -3.18 26.63 15.88
CA GLU A 23 -2.64 27.27 14.67
C GLU A 23 -1.39 26.55 14.16
N VAL A 24 -0.45 26.24 15.06
CA VAL A 24 0.80 25.53 14.75
C VAL A 24 0.52 24.09 14.34
N ILE A 25 -0.40 23.41 15.03
CA ILE A 25 -0.83 22.05 14.67
C ILE A 25 -1.41 22.05 13.25
N LYS A 26 -2.29 23.01 12.94
CA LYS A 26 -2.92 23.12 11.62
C LYS A 26 -1.88 23.39 10.52
N GLU A 27 -0.93 24.29 10.77
CA GLU A 27 0.15 24.57 9.83
C GLU A 27 1.03 23.34 9.59
N ASN A 28 1.39 22.62 10.66
CA ASN A 28 2.12 21.35 10.57
C ASN A 28 1.37 20.30 9.75
N LEU A 29 0.07 20.13 10.00
CA LEU A 29 -0.76 19.19 9.25
C LEU A 29 -0.83 19.55 7.76
N ASN A 30 -0.91 20.84 7.41
CA ASN A 30 -0.87 21.27 6.02
C ASN A 30 0.48 20.94 5.37
N ARG A 31 1.61 21.19 6.05
CA ARG A 31 2.95 20.80 5.57
C ARG A 31 3.07 19.28 5.38
N TYR A 32 2.48 18.49 6.29
CA TYR A 32 2.51 17.03 6.19
C TYR A 32 1.71 16.52 4.99
N LYS A 33 0.55 17.13 4.70
CA LYS A 33 -0.25 16.83 3.51
C LYS A 33 0.50 17.18 2.23
N GLU A 34 1.06 18.39 2.15
CA GLU A 34 1.85 18.85 1.00
C GLU A 34 3.05 17.91 0.76
N TYR A 35 3.78 17.56 1.81
CA TYR A 35 4.90 16.63 1.72
C TYR A 35 4.46 15.23 1.26
N HIS A 36 3.36 14.71 1.81
CA HIS A 36 2.82 13.41 1.44
C HIS A 36 2.47 13.35 -0.05
N GLU A 37 1.77 14.36 -0.57
CA GLU A 37 1.38 14.43 -1.98
C GLU A 37 2.59 14.47 -2.91
N ILE A 38 3.56 15.34 -2.61
CA ILE A 38 4.80 15.43 -3.38
C ILE A 38 5.53 14.09 -3.34
N TYR A 39 5.76 13.53 -2.16
CA TYR A 39 6.48 12.25 -2.01
C TYR A 39 5.76 11.09 -2.71
N PHE A 40 4.43 11.04 -2.64
CA PHE A 40 3.63 10.04 -3.37
C PHE A 40 3.81 10.18 -4.89
N GLN A 41 3.86 11.41 -5.42
CA GLN A 41 4.16 11.65 -6.83
C GLN A 41 5.60 11.26 -7.19
N GLN A 42 6.57 11.49 -6.29
CA GLN A 42 7.95 11.05 -6.48
C GLN A 42 8.06 9.53 -6.61
N LEU A 43 7.29 8.77 -5.81
CA LEU A 43 7.21 7.30 -5.93
C LEU A 43 6.64 6.84 -7.28
N ASN A 44 5.78 7.65 -7.91
CA ASN A 44 5.22 7.34 -9.24
C ASN A 44 6.18 7.71 -10.37
N HIS A 45 6.83 8.88 -10.30
CA HIS A 45 7.57 9.45 -11.42
C HIS A 45 9.11 9.35 -11.31
N ASN A 46 9.65 8.82 -10.21
CA ASN A 46 11.10 8.75 -9.94
C ASN A 46 11.82 10.10 -10.13
N LYS A 47 11.14 11.21 -9.81
CA LYS A 47 11.71 12.57 -9.91
C LYS A 47 11.95 13.13 -8.53
N ASN A 48 13.07 13.84 -8.37
CA ASN A 48 13.37 14.56 -7.14
C ASN A 48 12.79 15.97 -7.21
N ASP A 49 11.97 16.34 -6.22
CA ASP A 49 11.40 17.68 -6.11
C ASP A 49 12.18 18.52 -5.09
N LYS A 50 12.58 19.73 -5.49
CA LYS A 50 13.23 20.70 -4.61
C LYS A 50 12.33 21.10 -3.45
N ARG A 51 11.01 21.16 -3.67
CA ARG A 51 10.04 21.51 -2.63
C ARG A 51 9.99 20.47 -1.51
N ALA A 52 10.13 19.19 -1.84
CA ALA A 52 10.22 18.12 -0.84
C ALA A 52 11.44 18.32 0.07
N GLN A 53 12.59 18.69 -0.49
CA GLN A 53 13.81 18.92 0.29
C GLN A 53 13.68 20.12 1.24
N GLU A 54 12.94 21.16 0.84
CA GLU A 54 12.64 22.30 1.71
C GLU A 54 11.74 21.90 2.88
N LEU A 55 10.72 21.09 2.61
CA LEU A 55 9.80 20.58 3.63
C LEU A 55 10.52 19.62 4.60
N GLU A 56 11.43 18.79 4.11
CA GLU A 56 12.23 17.87 4.93
C GLU A 56 13.10 18.59 5.98
N LYS A 57 13.53 19.82 5.71
CA LYS A 57 14.27 20.65 6.68
C LYS A 57 13.37 21.20 7.80
N GLN A 58 12.07 21.25 7.59
CA GLN A 58 11.10 21.82 8.52
C GLN A 58 10.32 20.75 9.30
N ILE A 59 10.16 19.56 8.73
CA ILE A 59 9.43 18.44 9.32
C ILE A 59 10.36 17.66 10.26
N ASP A 60 9.88 17.37 11.47
CA ASP A 60 10.59 16.51 12.42
C ASP A 60 10.81 15.10 11.85
N LEU A 61 11.96 14.51 12.13
CA LEU A 61 12.40 13.21 11.61
C LEU A 61 11.37 12.10 11.83
N PHE A 62 10.74 12.06 13.01
CA PHE A 62 9.71 11.06 13.30
C PHE A 62 8.50 11.20 12.36
N ASN A 63 7.96 12.41 12.25
CA ASN A 63 6.82 12.70 11.39
C ASN A 63 7.17 12.47 9.92
N LEU A 64 8.39 12.83 9.51
CA LEU A 64 8.90 12.57 8.17
C LEU A 64 8.89 11.08 7.83
N ILE A 65 9.45 10.24 8.71
CA ILE A 65 9.48 8.78 8.55
C ILE A 65 8.05 8.23 8.49
N TYR A 66 7.18 8.70 9.38
CA TYR A 66 5.79 8.28 9.43
C TYR A 66 5.05 8.55 8.12
N ILE A 67 5.16 9.77 7.59
CA ILE A 67 4.51 10.17 6.33
C ILE A 67 5.05 9.35 5.16
N ARG A 68 6.37 9.16 5.07
CA ARG A 68 6.98 8.33 4.02
C ARG A 68 6.47 6.89 4.04
N ARG A 69 6.36 6.29 5.23
CA ARG A 69 5.82 4.93 5.39
C ARG A 69 4.37 4.84 4.95
N ILE A 70 3.53 5.80 5.34
CA ILE A 70 2.13 5.85 4.92
C ILE A 70 2.04 5.95 3.39
N ALA A 71 2.78 6.87 2.79
CA ALA A 71 2.79 7.05 1.34
C ALA A 71 3.24 5.77 0.61
N GLN A 72 4.27 5.09 1.11
CA GLN A 72 4.75 3.81 0.57
C GLN A 72 3.69 2.71 0.66
N ILE A 73 2.98 2.61 1.80
CA ILE A 73 1.89 1.63 1.97
C ILE A 73 0.75 1.94 1.02
N GLN A 74 0.32 3.20 0.90
CA GLN A 74 -0.73 3.59 -0.04
C GLN A 74 -0.34 3.32 -1.48
N TYR A 75 0.91 3.60 -1.84
CA TYR A 75 1.46 3.30 -3.16
C TYR A 75 1.49 1.80 -3.45
N ALA A 76 1.92 0.98 -2.49
CA ALA A 76 1.92 -0.47 -2.62
C ALA A 76 0.50 -1.02 -2.80
N LYS A 77 -0.47 -0.53 -2.02
CA LYS A 77 -1.88 -0.91 -2.16
C LYS A 77 -2.43 -0.57 -3.54
N LYS A 78 -2.21 0.66 -4.01
CA LYS A 78 -2.66 1.10 -5.34
C LYS A 78 -2.08 0.22 -6.45
N LYS A 79 -0.79 -0.16 -6.34
CA LYS A 79 -0.16 -1.09 -7.30
C LYS A 79 -0.72 -2.50 -7.27
N ILE A 80 -1.14 -3.00 -6.11
CA ILE A 80 -1.80 -4.30 -6.00
C ILE A 80 -3.17 -4.20 -6.65
N GLU A 81 -3.97 -3.18 -6.36
CA GLU A 81 -5.29 -2.96 -6.97
C GLU A 81 -5.22 -2.81 -8.50
N GLU A 82 -4.25 -2.04 -9.03
CA GLU A 82 -4.03 -1.90 -10.47
C GLU A 82 -3.62 -3.23 -11.14
N LYS A 83 -2.75 -4.02 -10.48
CA LYS A 83 -2.43 -5.37 -10.94
C LYS A 83 -3.64 -6.28 -10.86
N ASP A 84 -4.45 -6.11 -9.82
CA ASP A 84 -5.63 -6.91 -9.57
C ASP A 84 -6.67 -6.73 -10.68
N LEU A 85 -7.01 -5.48 -10.97
CA LEU A 85 -7.85 -5.11 -12.11
C LEU A 85 -7.28 -5.67 -13.42
N SER A 86 -5.97 -5.59 -13.63
CA SER A 86 -5.33 -6.07 -14.87
C SER A 86 -5.42 -7.61 -15.06
N TRP A 87 -5.38 -8.43 -14.01
CA TRP A 87 -5.59 -9.88 -14.18
C TRP A 87 -7.06 -10.25 -14.31
N TRP A 88 -7.96 -9.60 -13.56
CA TRP A 88 -9.40 -9.79 -13.71
C TRP A 88 -9.90 -9.39 -15.10
N ASP A 89 -9.46 -8.25 -15.64
CA ASP A 89 -9.83 -7.80 -16.99
C ASP A 89 -9.34 -8.76 -18.08
N LYS A 90 -8.15 -9.35 -17.90
CA LYS A 90 -7.62 -10.38 -18.82
C LYS A 90 -8.46 -11.65 -18.77
N LEU A 91 -8.87 -12.11 -17.59
CA LEU A 91 -9.74 -13.28 -17.43
C LEU A 91 -11.13 -13.05 -18.02
N VAL A 92 -11.74 -11.88 -17.78
CA VAL A 92 -13.06 -11.53 -18.33
C VAL A 92 -12.99 -11.41 -19.85
N ASN A 93 -11.95 -10.79 -20.41
CA ASN A 93 -11.78 -10.72 -21.87
C ASN A 93 -11.56 -12.09 -22.50
N TRP A 94 -10.84 -12.99 -21.84
CA TRP A 94 -10.68 -14.38 -22.29
C TRP A 94 -12.01 -15.14 -22.25
N TRP A 95 -12.82 -14.94 -21.20
CA TRP A 95 -14.14 -15.58 -21.06
C TRP A 95 -15.14 -15.08 -22.13
N ASN A 96 -15.19 -13.77 -22.37
CA ASN A 96 -16.04 -13.17 -23.42
C ASN A 96 -15.56 -13.51 -24.85
N SER A 97 -14.26 -13.79 -25.06
CA SER A 97 -13.74 -14.20 -26.38
C SER A 97 -14.16 -15.62 -26.77
N ASN A 98 -14.59 -16.45 -25.81
CA ASN A 98 -14.98 -17.85 -26.03
C ASN A 98 -16.49 -18.04 -26.22
N GLU A 99 -17.33 -17.00 -26.13
CA GLU A 99 -18.77 -17.10 -26.42
C GLU A 99 -19.10 -17.33 -27.92
N ASN A 100 -18.10 -17.35 -28.80
CA ASN A 100 -18.27 -17.59 -30.24
C ASN A 100 -17.80 -18.97 -30.74
N GLN A 101 -17.47 -19.93 -29.87
CA GLN A 101 -17.14 -21.30 -30.30
C GLN A 101 -17.90 -22.36 -29.51
N ASP A 102 -18.67 -23.13 -30.27
CA ASP A 102 -19.53 -24.22 -29.84
C ASP A 102 -18.85 -25.23 -28.91
N ASN A 103 -19.59 -25.59 -27.86
CA ASN A 103 -19.54 -26.84 -27.08
C ASN A 103 -18.47 -27.87 -27.50
N THR A 104 -17.27 -27.74 -26.95
CA THR A 104 -16.35 -28.89 -26.76
C THR A 104 -15.81 -28.84 -25.35
N GLU A 105 -15.89 -29.98 -24.64
CA GLU A 105 -15.46 -30.18 -23.25
C GLU A 105 -14.16 -29.41 -22.94
N PHE A 106 -14.33 -28.35 -22.15
CA PHE A 106 -13.33 -27.32 -21.98
C PHE A 106 -12.33 -27.74 -20.89
N ASN A 107 -11.13 -28.16 -21.28
CA ASN A 107 -10.05 -28.44 -20.33
C ASN A 107 -9.46 -27.13 -19.81
N PHE A 108 -9.96 -26.66 -18.66
CA PHE A 108 -9.42 -25.51 -17.91
C PHE A 108 -7.89 -25.59 -17.68
N ASN A 109 -7.35 -26.81 -17.67
CA ASN A 109 -5.92 -27.07 -17.53
C ASN A 109 -5.05 -26.64 -18.73
N ASP A 110 -5.60 -26.61 -19.95
CA ASP A 110 -4.85 -26.34 -21.18
C ASP A 110 -4.80 -24.84 -21.52
N ALA A 111 -5.71 -24.05 -20.94
CA ALA A 111 -5.84 -22.61 -21.22
C ALA A 111 -4.99 -21.71 -20.31
N LEU A 112 -4.50 -22.22 -19.17
CA LEU A 112 -3.68 -21.46 -18.22
C LEU A 112 -2.20 -21.77 -18.42
N SER A 113 -1.36 -20.72 -18.41
CA SER A 113 0.08 -20.91 -18.26
C SER A 113 0.39 -21.53 -16.89
N MET A 114 1.44 -22.37 -16.81
CA MET A 114 1.84 -23.01 -15.55
C MET A 114 2.07 -22.01 -14.41
N GLU A 115 2.56 -20.81 -14.71
CA GLU A 115 2.79 -19.75 -13.71
C GLU A 115 1.48 -19.10 -13.21
N GLU A 116 0.46 -19.04 -14.06
CA GLU A 116 -0.85 -18.50 -13.69
C GLU A 116 -1.63 -19.51 -12.86
N LYS A 117 -1.47 -20.80 -13.18
CA LYS A 117 -2.02 -21.92 -12.44
C LYS A 117 -1.50 -21.99 -11.01
N THR A 118 -0.19 -21.82 -10.80
CA THR A 118 0.40 -21.84 -9.46
C THR A 118 -0.10 -20.68 -8.60
N LYS A 119 -0.18 -19.46 -9.15
CA LYS A 119 -0.72 -18.30 -8.45
C LYS A 119 -2.19 -18.47 -8.09
N LEU A 120 -2.99 -19.04 -8.99
CA LEU A 120 -4.40 -19.33 -8.71
C LEU A 120 -4.53 -20.34 -7.57
N TYR A 121 -3.79 -21.44 -7.62
CA TYR A 121 -3.79 -22.48 -6.60
C TYR A 121 -3.31 -21.98 -5.24
N GLU A 122 -2.28 -21.16 -5.21
CA GLU A 122 -1.80 -20.50 -3.99
C GLU A 122 -2.87 -19.58 -3.40
N ALA A 123 -3.55 -18.79 -4.24
CA ALA A 123 -4.59 -17.86 -3.81
C ALA A 123 -5.84 -18.54 -3.24
N ILE A 124 -6.28 -19.65 -3.84
CA ILE A 124 -7.45 -20.42 -3.36
C ILE A 124 -7.06 -21.49 -2.32
N GLY A 125 -5.78 -21.58 -1.95
CA GLY A 125 -5.27 -22.59 -1.01
C GLY A 125 -5.37 -24.02 -1.53
N TYR A 126 -5.51 -24.21 -2.84
CA TYR A 126 -5.56 -25.53 -3.46
C TYR A 126 -4.15 -26.12 -3.55
N LYS A 127 -3.98 -27.32 -3.01
CA LYS A 127 -2.79 -28.14 -3.19
C LYS A 127 -3.21 -29.34 -4.02
N ASP A 128 -2.48 -29.61 -5.10
CA ASP A 128 -2.73 -30.72 -6.02
C ASP A 128 -2.29 -32.05 -5.37
N ASP A 129 -2.87 -32.37 -4.21
CA ASP A 129 -2.64 -33.63 -3.50
C ASP A 129 -3.55 -34.71 -4.11
N LYS A 130 -3.15 -35.23 -5.28
CA LYS A 130 -3.81 -36.40 -5.89
C LYS A 130 -3.69 -37.69 -5.04
N SER A 131 -3.09 -37.61 -3.85
CA SER A 131 -2.93 -38.72 -2.90
C SER A 131 -3.79 -38.60 -1.63
N SER A 132 -4.56 -37.52 -1.41
CA SER A 132 -5.23 -37.28 -0.11
C SER A 132 -6.77 -37.32 -0.12
N GLN A 133 -7.39 -37.85 -1.18
CA GLN A 133 -8.82 -38.24 -1.12
C GLN A 133 -8.98 -39.75 -0.86
N GLN A 134 -8.57 -40.20 0.32
CA GLN A 134 -9.28 -41.30 0.96
C GLN A 134 -10.44 -40.69 1.74
N LEU A 135 -11.58 -40.51 1.07
CA LEU A 135 -12.84 -40.17 1.73
C LEU A 135 -13.33 -41.42 2.46
N TYR A 136 -13.10 -41.47 3.76
CA TYR A 136 -13.70 -42.50 4.62
C TYR A 136 -15.17 -42.14 4.87
N TYR A 137 -16.08 -42.87 4.22
CA TYR A 137 -17.49 -42.84 4.55
C TYR A 137 -17.74 -43.79 5.73
N PRO A 138 -18.42 -43.37 6.80
CA PRO A 138 -18.86 -44.30 7.83
C PRO A 138 -19.91 -45.25 7.26
N GLU A 139 -19.69 -46.56 7.43
CA GLU A 139 -20.71 -47.57 7.14
C GLU A 139 -21.84 -47.44 8.18
N GLU A 140 -23.09 -47.51 7.72
CA GLU A 140 -24.30 -47.45 8.57
C GLU A 140 -24.44 -48.68 9.49
#